data_AF-A0A3M8DET5-F1
#
_entry.id   AF-A0A3M8DET5-F1
#
_cell.length_a   1.000
_cell.length_b   1.000
_cell.length_c   1.000
_cell.angle_alpha   90.00
_cell.angle_beta   90.00
_cell.angle_gamma   90.00
#
_symmetry.space_group_name_H-M   'P 1'
#
loop_
_entity.id
_entity.type
_entity.pdbx_description
1 polymer ?
#
loop_
_entity_poly.entity_id
_entity_poly.type
_entity_poly.pdbx_seq_one_letter_code
_entity_poly.pdbx_strand_id
1 'polypeptide(L)'
;MVQNPSNEVRKQLLEEAKTIAVVGLSNKPDRTSYMIADAMQHAGYKIIPVNPVIAGETVLGERVLASLAEIEEPVDIVNVFRKSEDVLPVAEDAKKMKSKPKVFWMQQGISNDEAAALMSADGIAVVNDMCIKVDHALLRVGK
;
A
#
# COMPACT_ATOMS: atom_id res chain seq x y z
N MET A 1 -1.61 -7.20 -18.42
CA MET A 1 -1.45 -5.83 -17.86
C MET A 1 -2.78 -5.16 -17.61
N VAL A 2 -3.19 -5.11 -16.35
CA VAL A 2 -4.32 -4.30 -15.90
C VAL A 2 -3.97 -2.82 -16.09
N GLN A 3 -4.83 -2.07 -16.79
CA GLN A 3 -4.61 -0.64 -16.99
C GLN A 3 -4.81 0.10 -15.67
N ASN A 4 -3.88 1.01 -15.34
CA ASN A 4 -4.03 1.86 -14.16
C ASN A 4 -5.28 2.76 -14.27
N PRO A 5 -5.97 3.03 -13.16
CA PRO A 5 -7.06 4.01 -13.12
C PRO A 5 -6.59 5.39 -13.62
N SER A 6 -7.51 6.20 -14.14
CA SER A 6 -7.20 7.56 -14.59
C SER A 6 -6.65 8.43 -13.45
N ASN A 7 -6.04 9.56 -13.80
CA ASN A 7 -5.51 10.50 -12.81
C ASN A 7 -6.59 11.01 -11.85
N GLU A 8 -7.80 11.27 -12.37
CA GLU A 8 -8.96 11.70 -11.58
C GLU A 8 -9.38 10.62 -10.57
N VAL A 9 -9.44 9.36 -11.01
CA VAL A 9 -9.78 8.24 -10.14
C VAL A 9 -8.71 8.01 -9.07
N ARG A 10 -7.42 8.03 -9.44
CA ARG A 10 -6.33 7.86 -8.46
C ARG A 10 -6.32 9.00 -7.44
N LYS A 11 -6.59 10.23 -7.88
CA LYS A 11 -6.74 11.38 -6.99
C LYS A 11 -7.85 11.15 -5.97
N GLN A 12 -9.05 10.79 -6.43
CA GLN A 12 -10.20 10.54 -5.56
C GLN A 12 -9.90 9.44 -4.54
N LEU A 13 -9.32 8.33 -4.98
CA LEU A 13 -8.92 7.22 -4.11
C LEU A 13 -7.96 7.67 -2.99
N LEU A 14 -7.00 8.54 -3.33
CA LEU A 14 -6.06 9.09 -2.36
C LEU A 14 -6.74 10.09 -1.41
N GLU A 15 -7.62 10.97 -1.88
CA GLU A 15 -8.34 11.94 -1.04
C GLU A 15 -9.27 11.25 -0.04
N GLU A 16 -9.96 10.19 -0.46
CA GLU A 16 -10.89 9.43 0.40
C GLU A 16 -10.20 8.49 1.38
N ALA A 17 -9.02 7.99 1.04
CA ALA A 17 -8.28 7.04 1.87
C ALA A 17 -7.80 7.67 3.17
N LYS A 18 -7.90 6.97 4.29
CA LYS A 18 -7.41 7.40 5.61
C LYS A 18 -6.24 6.55 6.07
N THR A 19 -6.32 5.25 5.84
CA THR A 19 -5.37 4.26 6.36
C THR A 19 -4.62 3.57 5.23
N ILE A 20 -3.29 3.53 5.33
CA ILE A 20 -2.41 2.87 4.36
C ILE A 20 -1.61 1.78 5.08
N ALA A 21 -1.84 0.52 4.71
CA ALA A 21 -0.95 -0.58 5.11
C ALA A 21 0.27 -0.59 4.19
N VAL A 22 1.48 -0.50 4.75
CA VAL A 22 2.72 -0.45 3.97
C VAL A 22 3.47 -1.78 4.10
N VAL A 23 3.36 -2.61 3.06
CA VAL A 23 3.96 -3.95 3.02
C VAL A 23 5.41 -3.85 2.57
N GLY A 24 6.32 -4.36 3.40
CA GLY A 24 7.77 -4.21 3.22
C GLY A 24 8.31 -2.89 3.75
N LEU A 25 7.63 -2.26 4.73
CA LEU A 25 8.18 -1.10 5.41
C LEU A 25 9.47 -1.48 6.13
N SER A 26 10.56 -0.74 5.87
CA SER A 26 11.84 -0.91 6.54
C SER A 26 11.93 0.03 7.74
N ASN A 27 12.64 -0.37 8.79
CA ASN A 27 13.04 0.49 9.91
C ASN A 27 14.24 1.39 9.59
N LYS A 28 14.82 1.30 8.39
CA LYS A 28 16.00 2.08 7.98
C LYS A 28 15.58 3.36 7.23
N PRO A 29 15.96 4.56 7.70
CA PRO A 29 15.51 5.83 7.11
C PRO A 29 15.94 6.09 5.67
N ASP A 30 17.02 5.47 5.20
CA ASP A 30 17.54 5.59 3.84
C ASP A 30 16.75 4.74 2.82
N ARG A 31 15.87 3.86 3.29
CA ARG A 31 15.08 2.99 2.42
C ARG A 31 13.87 3.74 1.87
N THR A 32 13.61 3.55 0.58
CA THR A 32 12.48 4.17 -0.12
C THR A 32 11.13 3.90 0.55
N SER A 33 10.90 2.69 1.08
CA SER A 33 9.67 2.37 1.79
C SER A 33 9.49 3.23 3.05
N TYR A 34 10.56 3.49 3.81
CA TYR A 34 10.55 4.41 4.95
C TYR A 34 10.23 5.83 4.52
N MET A 35 11.02 6.38 3.58
CA MET A 35 10.86 7.77 3.14
C MET A 35 9.48 8.08 2.55
N ILE A 36 8.89 7.12 1.83
CA ILE A 36 7.55 7.28 1.26
C ILE A 36 6.48 7.15 2.35
N ALA A 37 6.57 6.15 3.23
CA ALA A 37 5.61 6.01 4.32
C ALA A 37 5.62 7.23 5.25
N ASP A 38 6.80 7.74 5.59
CA ASP A 38 6.97 8.97 6.38
C ASP A 38 6.32 10.17 5.71
N ALA A 39 6.55 10.37 4.40
CA ALA A 39 5.92 11.46 3.66
C ALA A 39 4.39 11.33 3.61
N MET A 40 3.86 10.11 3.46
CA MET A 40 2.42 9.88 3.50
C MET A 40 1.86 10.08 4.92
N GLN A 41 2.60 9.72 5.98
CA GLN A 41 2.18 10.01 7.36
C GLN A 41 2.08 11.52 7.61
N HIS A 42 3.08 12.29 7.17
CA HIS A 42 3.07 13.76 7.24
C HIS A 42 1.95 14.39 6.40
N ALA A 43 1.50 13.73 5.34
CA ALA A 43 0.34 14.14 4.55
C ALA A 43 -1.01 13.76 5.21
N GLY A 44 -1.01 13.28 6.46
CA GLY A 44 -2.23 13.03 7.23
C GLY A 44 -2.86 11.64 7.01
N TYR A 45 -2.10 10.68 6.47
CA TYR A 45 -2.53 9.28 6.44
C TYR A 45 -2.07 8.54 7.70
N LYS A 46 -2.91 7.64 8.20
CA LYS A 46 -2.49 6.65 9.18
C LYS A 46 -1.69 5.55 8.46
N ILE A 47 -0.49 5.25 8.95
CA ILE A 47 0.36 4.19 8.41
C ILE A 47 0.25 2.95 9.28
N ILE A 48 0.06 1.78 8.65
CA ILE A 48 0.15 0.49 9.34
C ILE A 48 1.32 -0.29 8.73
N PRO A 49 2.43 -0.44 9.45
CA PRO A 49 3.61 -1.11 8.90
C PRO A 49 3.46 -2.64 8.92
N VAL A 50 3.74 -3.27 7.77
CA VAL A 50 3.70 -4.74 7.63
C VAL A 50 5.04 -5.24 7.12
N ASN A 51 5.76 -5.99 7.95
CA ASN A 51 7.02 -6.62 7.59
C ASN A 51 7.37 -7.77 8.55
N PRO A 52 7.32 -9.04 8.12
CA PRO A 52 7.55 -10.18 8.99
C PRO A 52 8.98 -10.24 9.56
N VAL A 53 9.96 -9.62 8.90
CA VAL A 53 11.38 -9.66 9.34
C VAL A 53 11.60 -8.87 10.62
N ILE A 54 10.81 -7.81 10.84
CA ILE A 54 10.94 -6.87 11.96
C ILE A 54 9.63 -6.76 12.74
N ALA A 55 8.78 -7.79 12.68
CA ALA A 55 7.49 -7.80 13.35
C ALA A 55 7.67 -7.61 14.87
N GLY A 56 6.83 -6.76 15.47
CA GLY A 56 6.93 -6.38 16.87
C GLY A 56 7.84 -5.17 17.16
N GLU A 57 8.65 -4.73 16.20
CA GLU A 57 9.37 -3.45 16.30
C GLU A 57 8.41 -2.25 16.13
N THR A 58 8.95 -1.04 16.31
CA THR A 58 8.25 0.22 16.08
C THR A 58 8.93 0.99 14.95
N VAL A 59 8.16 1.40 13.95
CA VAL A 59 8.61 2.21 12.82
C VAL A 59 7.62 3.34 12.62
N LEU A 60 8.12 4.59 12.51
CA LEU A 60 7.27 5.79 12.39
C LEU A 60 6.21 5.92 13.50
N GLY A 61 6.56 5.48 14.72
CA GLY A 61 5.66 5.49 15.87
C GLY A 61 4.62 4.37 15.90
N GLU A 62 4.58 3.52 14.87
CA GLU A 62 3.57 2.48 14.69
C GLU A 62 4.20 1.08 14.90
N ARG A 63 3.44 0.16 15.50
CA ARG A 63 3.90 -1.22 15.72
C ARG A 63 3.86 -2.01 14.42
N VAL A 64 4.95 -2.70 14.10
CA VAL A 64 5.06 -3.54 12.89
C VAL A 64 4.35 -4.87 13.07
N LEU A 65 3.48 -5.21 12.12
CA LEU A 65 2.78 -6.49 12.02
C LEU A 65 3.49 -7.43 11.06
N ALA A 66 3.31 -8.74 11.23
CA ALA A 66 3.98 -9.71 10.37
C ALA A 66 3.24 -9.93 9.03
N SER A 67 1.92 -9.71 9.02
CA SER A 67 1.05 -9.95 7.87
C SER A 67 -0.08 -8.93 7.79
N LEU A 68 -0.70 -8.81 6.62
CA LEU A 68 -1.91 -8.01 6.42
C LEU A 68 -3.10 -8.62 7.19
N ALA A 69 -3.16 -9.94 7.31
CA ALA A 69 -4.23 -10.65 8.01
C ALA A 69 -4.30 -10.33 9.52
N GLU A 70 -3.19 -9.87 10.13
CA GLU A 70 -3.15 -9.43 11.53
C GLU A 70 -3.79 -8.05 11.75
N ILE A 71 -4.04 -7.29 10.69
CA ILE A 71 -4.63 -5.95 10.81
C ILE A 71 -6.10 -6.09 11.22
N GLU A 72 -6.45 -5.58 12.39
CA GLU A 72 -7.81 -5.64 12.92
C GLU A 72 -8.69 -4.46 12.50
N GLU A 73 -8.09 -3.37 12.03
CA GLU A 73 -8.77 -2.15 11.62
C GLU A 73 -8.90 -2.01 10.09
N PRO A 74 -9.86 -1.19 9.60
CA PRO A 74 -10.01 -0.98 8.17
C PRO A 74 -8.78 -0.33 7.51
N VAL A 75 -8.38 -0.90 6.37
CA VAL A 75 -7.33 -0.37 5.49
C VAL A 75 -7.96 0.09 4.19
N ASP A 76 -7.66 1.33 3.77
CA ASP A 76 -8.14 1.82 2.47
C ASP A 76 -7.18 1.42 1.34
N ILE A 77 -5.87 1.52 1.59
CA ILE A 77 -4.82 1.24 0.60
C ILE A 77 -3.81 0.24 1.16
N VAL A 78 -3.58 -0.85 0.42
CA VAL A 78 -2.40 -1.72 0.61
C VAL A 78 -1.31 -1.24 -0.34
N ASN A 79 -0.21 -0.70 0.21
CA ASN A 79 0.91 -0.14 -0.53
C ASN A 79 2.13 -1.07 -0.46
N VAL A 80 2.56 -1.59 -1.60
CA VAL A 80 3.48 -2.73 -1.69
C VAL A 80 4.88 -2.29 -2.13
N PHE A 81 5.88 -2.62 -1.30
CA PHE A 81 7.32 -2.43 -1.56
C PHE A 81 8.08 -3.76 -1.70
N ARG A 82 7.37 -4.87 -1.93
CA ARG A 82 7.95 -6.18 -2.22
C ARG A 82 8.24 -6.31 -3.72
N LYS A 83 9.28 -7.07 -4.07
CA LYS A 83 9.61 -7.34 -5.48
C LYS A 83 8.41 -7.96 -6.21
N SER A 84 8.29 -7.72 -7.52
CA SER A 84 7.20 -8.25 -8.36
C SER A 84 6.93 -9.75 -8.18
N GLU A 85 7.98 -10.56 -8.03
CA GLU A 85 7.90 -12.01 -7.78
C GLU A 85 7.24 -12.38 -6.44
N ASP A 86 7.31 -11.49 -5.45
CA ASP A 86 6.76 -11.67 -4.10
C ASP A 86 5.36 -11.04 -3.94
N VAL A 87 4.80 -10.39 -4.97
CA VAL A 87 3.53 -9.64 -4.83
C VAL A 87 2.31 -10.56 -4.73
N LEU A 88 2.29 -11.69 -5.44
CA LEU A 88 1.13 -12.59 -5.42
C LEU A 88 0.80 -13.09 -4.00
N PRO A 89 1.77 -13.57 -3.18
CA PRO A 89 1.53 -13.87 -1.79
C PRO A 89 0.98 -12.69 -0.96
N VAL A 90 1.39 -11.46 -1.27
CA VAL A 90 0.86 -10.25 -0.60
C VAL A 90 -0.60 -10.01 -0.96
N ALA A 91 -0.99 -10.23 -2.22
CA ALA A 91 -2.39 -10.13 -2.64
C ALA A 91 -3.27 -11.23 -2.00
N GLU A 92 -2.76 -12.45 -1.89
CA GLU A 92 -3.43 -13.54 -1.16
C GLU A 92 -3.60 -13.22 0.33
N ASP A 93 -2.61 -12.59 0.95
CA ASP A 93 -2.68 -12.14 2.34
C ASP A 93 -3.69 -11.00 2.51
N ALA A 94 -3.74 -10.05 1.57
CA ALA A 94 -4.74 -8.98 1.56
C ALA A 94 -6.18 -9.51 1.51
N LYS A 95 -6.43 -10.63 0.82
CA LYS A 95 -7.76 -11.29 0.78
C LYS A 95 -8.18 -11.91 2.12
N LYS A 96 -7.23 -12.17 3.02
CA LYS A 96 -7.48 -12.75 4.34
C LYS A 96 -7.78 -11.68 5.39
N MET A 97 -7.63 -10.40 5.06
CA MET A 97 -7.96 -9.29 5.95
C MET A 97 -9.45 -9.33 6.33
N LYS A 98 -9.77 -8.91 7.57
CA LYS A 98 -11.15 -8.84 8.07
C LYS A 98 -12.02 -7.91 7.21
N SER A 99 -11.42 -6.84 6.68
CA SER A 99 -12.05 -5.90 5.75
C SER A 99 -11.22 -5.81 4.47
N LYS A 100 -11.88 -5.87 3.31
CA LYS A 100 -11.22 -5.72 2.02
C LYS A 100 -10.70 -4.28 1.85
N PRO A 101 -9.46 -4.08 1.38
CA PRO A 101 -8.98 -2.77 1.01
C PRO A 101 -9.69 -2.27 -0.26
N LYS A 102 -9.71 -0.96 -0.47
CA LYS A 102 -10.25 -0.34 -1.69
C LYS A 102 -9.23 -0.33 -2.82
N VAL A 103 -7.94 -0.22 -2.47
CA VAL A 103 -6.84 -0.10 -3.42
C VAL A 103 -5.70 -1.04 -3.06
N PHE A 104 -5.17 -1.71 -4.08
CA PHE A 104 -3.91 -2.43 -4.03
C PHE A 104 -2.89 -1.69 -4.91
N TRP A 105 -1.91 -1.05 -4.26
CA TRP A 105 -0.97 -0.13 -4.88
C TRP A 105 0.43 -0.75 -4.91
N MET A 106 0.87 -1.18 -6.09
CA MET A 106 2.24 -1.61 -6.33
C MET A 106 3.10 -0.40 -6.67
N GLN A 107 4.16 -0.19 -5.90
CA GLN A 107 5.05 0.95 -6.06
C GLN A 107 5.78 0.96 -7.40
N GLN A 108 6.43 2.08 -7.70
CA GLN A 108 7.27 2.21 -8.89
C GLN A 108 8.31 1.07 -8.97
N GLY A 109 8.42 0.48 -10.15
CA GLY A 109 9.22 -0.70 -10.47
C GLY A 109 8.55 -2.04 -10.14
N ILE A 110 7.31 -2.05 -9.63
CA ILE A 110 6.62 -3.25 -9.14
C ILE A 110 5.32 -3.46 -9.92
N SER A 111 5.15 -4.65 -10.46
CA SER A 111 3.96 -5.09 -11.19
C SER A 111 3.83 -6.60 -11.12
N ASN A 112 2.61 -7.11 -11.05
CA ASN A 112 2.33 -8.54 -11.08
C ASN A 112 0.92 -8.75 -11.64
N ASP A 113 0.83 -9.33 -12.84
CA ASP A 113 -0.44 -9.47 -13.57
C ASP A 113 -1.41 -10.45 -12.87
N GLU A 114 -0.90 -11.51 -12.24
CA GLU A 114 -1.71 -12.48 -11.50
C GLU A 114 -2.32 -11.85 -10.24
N ALA A 115 -1.50 -11.12 -9.47
CA ALA A 115 -1.97 -10.36 -8.32
C ALA A 115 -2.97 -9.28 -8.72
N ALA A 116 -2.71 -8.56 -9.82
CA ALA A 116 -3.61 -7.54 -10.33
C ALA A 116 -4.97 -8.13 -10.71
N ALA A 117 -4.99 -9.27 -11.41
CA ALA A 117 -6.22 -9.99 -11.75
C ALA A 117 -6.96 -10.46 -10.49
N LEU A 118 -6.23 -11.03 -9.53
CA LEU A 118 -6.78 -11.53 -8.27
C LEU A 118 -7.47 -10.44 -7.45
N MET A 119 -6.87 -9.25 -7.36
CA MET A 119 -7.42 -8.11 -6.63
C MET A 119 -8.59 -7.47 -7.39
N SER A 120 -8.47 -7.33 -8.71
CA SER A 120 -9.53 -6.77 -9.56
C SER A 120 -10.79 -7.63 -9.55
N ALA A 121 -10.66 -8.96 -9.49
CA ALA A 121 -11.78 -9.89 -9.39
C ALA A 121 -12.63 -9.69 -8.12
N ASP A 122 -12.04 -9.10 -7.07
CA ASP A 122 -12.73 -8.76 -5.83
C ASP A 122 -13.26 -7.31 -5.80
N GLY A 123 -13.19 -6.60 -6.93
CA GLY A 123 -13.58 -5.19 -7.05
C GLY A 123 -12.59 -4.21 -6.44
N ILE A 124 -11.35 -4.64 -6.18
CA ILE A 124 -10.30 -3.80 -5.59
C ILE A 124 -9.57 -3.07 -6.71
N ALA A 125 -9.45 -1.75 -6.62
CA ALA A 125 -8.72 -0.96 -7.60
C ALA A 125 -7.22 -1.30 -7.55
N VAL A 126 -6.59 -1.52 -8.70
CA VAL A 126 -5.17 -1.86 -8.77
C VAL A 126 -4.40 -0.72 -9.41
N VAL A 127 -3.34 -0.27 -8.76
CA VAL A 127 -2.36 0.66 -9.32
C VAL A 127 -1.02 -0.07 -9.42
N ASN A 128 -0.46 -0.15 -10.62
CA ASN A 128 0.81 -0.81 -10.93
C ASN A 128 1.89 0.24 -11.21
N ASP A 129 3.14 -0.04 -10.84
CA ASP A 129 4.31 0.74 -11.26
C ASP A 129 4.19 2.26 -11.05
N MET A 130 3.59 2.68 -9.93
CA MET A 130 3.43 4.11 -9.61
C MET A 130 3.90 4.41 -8.20
N CYS A 131 4.60 5.52 -8.01
CA CYS A 131 4.96 5.99 -6.68
C CYS A 131 3.80 6.76 -6.05
N ILE A 132 3.23 6.24 -4.96
CA ILE A 132 2.10 6.88 -4.26
C ILE A 132 2.37 8.33 -3.82
N LYS A 133 3.60 8.63 -3.39
CA LYS A 133 4.01 9.99 -3.00
C LYS A 133 4.04 10.93 -4.20
N VAL A 134 4.53 10.45 -5.33
CA VAL A 134 4.60 11.24 -6.58
C VAL A 134 3.18 11.52 -7.07
N ASP A 135 2.32 10.50 -7.10
CA ASP A 135 0.91 10.68 -7.48
C ASP A 135 0.19 11.65 -6.53
N HIS A 136 0.36 11.49 -5.20
CA HIS A 136 -0.20 12.41 -4.22
C HIS A 136 0.19 13.87 -4.50
N ALA A 137 1.47 14.11 -4.80
CA ALA A 137 1.99 15.45 -5.09
C ALA A 137 1.51 16.00 -6.44
N LEU A 138 1.63 15.21 -7.52
CA LEU A 138 1.28 15.65 -8.88
C LEU A 138 -0.22 15.88 -9.04
N LEU A 139 -1.05 15.05 -8.41
CA LEU A 139 -2.51 15.14 -8.48
C LEU A 139 -3.08 16.20 -7.53
N ARG A 140 -2.22 16.83 -6.70
CA ARG A 140 -2.61 17.85 -5.71
C ARG A 140 -3.75 17.34 -4.83
N VAL A 141 -3.52 16.18 -4.21
CA VAL A 141 -4.45 15.57 -3.25
C VAL A 141 -4.61 16.53 -2.06
N GLY A 142 -5.84 16.98 -1.81
CA GLY A 142 -6.16 17.87 -0.70
C GLY A 142 -6.54 17.09 0.53
N LYS A 143 -5.60 16.93 1.46
CA LYS A 143 -5.82 16.32 2.77
C LYS A 143 -5.50 17.26 3.92
#